data_AF-A0A2A5XD71-F1
#
_entry.id   AF-A0A2A5XD71-F1
#
_cell.length_a   1.000
_cell.length_b   1.000
_cell.length_c   1.000
_cell.angle_alpha   90.00
_cell.angle_beta   90.00
_cell.angle_gamma   90.00
#
_symmetry.space_group_name_H-M   'P 1'
#
loop_
_entity.id
_entity.type
_entity.pdbx_description
1 polymer ?
#
loop_
_entity_poly.entity_id
_entity_poly.type
_entity_poly.pdbx_seq_one_letter_code
_entity_poly.pdbx_strand_id
1 'polypeptide(L)'
;MRFIKFLILILLVYSCEKDLISFESGVINSENAINFSTNQLLFSVKNNSENLNPVQSNGLPSYLIGSYNHPQFGTVKSSFVGQLVPANYNHNFGENAVIDSVILRIPLYSRGVETSDDGDITYEIDSVYGETPIKISVYRNNFFLRTFDPYSEFGISQKYFTDGSLSSS
;
A
#
# COMPACT_ATOMS: atom_id res chain seq x y z
N MET A 1 43.38 80.51 7.14
CA MET A 1 43.49 79.18 6.48
C MET A 1 43.66 77.99 7.44
N ARG A 2 44.32 78.09 8.61
CA ARG A 2 44.45 76.95 9.56
C ARG A 2 43.14 76.55 10.25
N PHE A 3 42.26 77.51 10.58
CA PHE A 3 40.97 77.25 11.23
C PHE A 3 39.98 76.49 10.34
N ILE A 4 39.90 76.85 9.05
CA ILE A 4 39.00 76.19 8.08
C ILE A 4 39.38 74.72 7.88
N LYS A 5 40.68 74.40 7.86
CA LYS A 5 41.16 73.01 7.77
C LYS A 5 40.78 72.19 9.00
N PHE A 6 40.79 72.80 10.18
CA PHE A 6 40.38 72.13 11.43
C PHE A 6 38.86 71.89 11.46
N LEU A 7 38.07 72.83 10.96
CA LEU A 7 36.61 72.69 10.84
C LEU A 7 36.22 71.59 9.84
N ILE A 8 36.89 71.51 8.69
CA ILE A 8 36.67 70.45 7.69
C ILE A 8 37.04 69.08 8.24
N LEU A 9 38.10 68.98 9.05
CA LEU A 9 38.50 67.73 9.69
C LEU A 9 37.45 67.24 10.69
N ILE A 10 36.83 68.14 11.45
CA ILE A 10 35.75 67.81 12.41
C ILE A 10 34.47 67.36 11.68
N LEU A 11 34.14 67.97 10.54
CA LEU A 11 33.00 67.56 9.72
C LEU A 11 33.19 66.15 9.11
N LEU A 12 34.42 65.75 8.81
CA LEU A 12 34.73 64.42 8.25
C LEU A 12 34.60 63.29 9.28
N VAL A 13 34.85 63.54 10.57
CA VAL A 13 34.66 62.55 11.64
C VAL A 13 33.24 62.51 12.20
N TYR A 14 32.35 63.41 11.76
CA TYR A 14 30.94 63.44 12.14
C TYR A 14 30.01 62.96 11.01
N SER A 15 30.50 62.11 10.10
CA SER A 15 29.62 61.38 9.18
C SER A 15 29.03 60.17 9.93
N CYS A 16 27.91 60.41 10.61
CA CYS A 16 27.15 59.37 11.29
C CYS A 16 26.24 58.69 10.25
N GLU A 17 26.78 57.69 9.55
CA GLU A 17 25.97 56.85 8.66
C GLU A 17 25.18 55.88 9.54
N LYS A 18 23.84 55.96 9.46
CA LYS A 18 22.94 55.04 10.17
C LYS A 18 22.53 53.97 9.18
N ASP A 19 22.78 52.72 9.55
CA ASP A 19 22.57 51.53 8.71
C ASP A 19 21.17 51.44 8.10
N LEU A 20 21.13 50.78 6.93
CA LEU A 20 19.98 50.66 6.05
C LEU A 20 18.75 50.07 6.75
N ILE A 21 17.64 50.78 6.66
CA ILE A 21 16.31 50.32 7.08
C ILE A 21 15.83 49.27 6.08
N SER A 22 15.81 47.99 6.49
CA SER A 22 15.15 46.92 5.73
C SER A 22 13.79 46.57 6.34
N PHE A 23 12.75 46.78 5.54
CA PHE A 23 11.38 46.26 5.59
C PHE A 23 10.53 46.53 6.85
N GLU A 24 9.95 47.73 6.86
CA GLU A 24 8.50 47.99 6.99
C GLU A 24 7.62 46.91 7.65
N SER A 25 7.84 46.67 8.94
CA SER A 25 6.75 46.65 9.91
C SER A 25 7.36 46.96 11.28
N GLY A 26 6.84 47.96 12.00
CA GLY A 26 7.29 48.30 13.35
C GLY A 26 7.02 47.22 14.40
N VAL A 27 6.74 45.99 13.96
CA VAL A 27 6.43 44.83 14.81
C VAL A 27 7.71 44.05 15.12
N ILE A 28 8.73 44.09 14.26
CA ILE A 28 9.95 43.27 14.39
C ILE A 28 11.20 44.12 14.07
N ASN A 29 12.10 44.29 15.03
CA ASN A 29 13.33 45.08 15.03
C ASN A 29 14.46 44.34 15.78
N SER A 30 15.71 44.80 15.70
CA SER A 30 16.86 44.12 16.33
C SER A 30 16.76 44.01 17.86
N GLU A 31 15.92 44.79 18.51
CA GLU A 31 15.72 44.77 19.97
C GLU A 31 14.62 43.79 20.41
N ASN A 32 13.65 43.46 19.56
CA ASN A 32 12.54 42.54 19.86
C ASN A 32 12.53 41.25 19.00
N ALA A 33 13.39 41.15 17.98
CA ALA A 33 13.63 39.96 17.14
C ALA A 33 14.59 38.93 17.75
N ILE A 34 14.96 39.07 19.02
CA ILE A 34 15.94 38.21 19.70
C ILE A 34 15.30 37.02 20.43
N ASN A 35 13.96 36.92 20.46
CA ASN A 35 13.27 35.90 21.23
C ASN A 35 12.11 35.24 20.48
N PHE A 36 12.41 34.64 19.32
CA PHE A 36 11.50 33.70 18.66
C PHE A 36 11.52 32.31 19.31
N SER A 37 11.68 32.25 20.64
CA SER A 37 11.52 31.00 21.37
C SER A 37 10.02 30.76 21.55
N THR A 38 9.38 30.26 20.49
CA THR A 38 8.04 29.70 20.64
C THR A 38 8.17 28.41 21.45
N ASN A 39 7.32 28.24 22.46
CA ASN A 39 7.25 26.99 23.19
C ASN A 39 6.96 25.87 22.18
N GLN A 40 7.90 24.94 22.02
CA GLN A 40 7.70 23.76 21.19
C GLN A 40 6.72 22.84 21.89
N LEU A 41 5.50 22.80 21.39
CA LEU A 41 4.50 21.88 21.89
C LEU A 41 4.73 20.51 21.24
N LEU A 42 5.44 19.63 21.94
CA LEU A 42 5.66 18.25 21.51
C LEU A 42 4.38 17.44 21.78
N PHE A 43 3.65 17.12 20.72
CA PHE A 43 2.55 16.16 20.81
C PHE A 43 3.12 14.75 20.72
N SER A 44 2.83 13.92 21.73
CA SER A 44 3.14 12.50 21.65
C SER A 44 2.19 11.85 20.64
N VAL A 45 2.70 11.44 19.49
CA VAL A 45 1.94 10.67 18.49
C VAL A 45 1.78 9.24 19.03
N LYS A 46 0.56 8.88 19.44
CA LYS A 46 0.21 7.51 19.79
C LYS A 46 -0.41 6.84 18.56
N ASN A 47 0.31 5.88 17.98
CA ASN A 47 -0.23 5.02 16.92
C ASN A 47 -0.71 3.70 17.55
N ASN A 48 -1.89 3.23 17.15
CA ASN A 48 -2.38 1.90 17.50
C ASN A 48 -2.70 1.15 16.21
N SER A 49 -2.38 -0.14 16.17
CA SER A 49 -2.88 -1.04 15.13
C SER A 49 -4.22 -1.59 15.58
N GLU A 50 -5.26 -1.33 14.79
CA GLU A 50 -6.58 -1.91 14.99
C GLU A 50 -6.78 -3.06 14.00
N ASN A 51 -7.48 -4.09 14.45
CA ASN A 51 -7.91 -5.15 13.54
C ASN A 51 -8.97 -4.58 12.59
N LEU A 52 -8.83 -4.90 11.31
CA LEU A 52 -9.82 -4.54 10.32
C LEU A 52 -11.00 -5.51 10.39
N ASN A 53 -12.20 -4.98 10.16
CA ASN A 53 -13.37 -5.82 9.96
C ASN A 53 -13.19 -6.69 8.72
N PRO A 54 -13.82 -7.89 8.68
CA PRO A 54 -13.76 -8.75 7.51
C PRO A 54 -14.24 -8.02 6.27
N VAL A 55 -13.49 -8.17 5.18
CA VAL A 55 -13.85 -7.60 3.87
C VAL A 55 -14.28 -8.69 2.92
N GLN A 56 -15.16 -8.36 1.98
CA GLN A 56 -15.61 -9.31 0.98
C GLN A 56 -14.43 -9.75 0.10
N SER A 57 -14.25 -11.05 -0.09
CA SER A 57 -13.06 -11.66 -0.71
C SER A 57 -13.37 -12.68 -1.80
N ASN A 58 -14.60 -12.71 -2.33
CA ASN A 58 -15.00 -13.56 -3.45
C ASN A 58 -15.11 -12.80 -4.78
N GLY A 59 -14.92 -13.51 -5.89
CA GLY A 59 -15.08 -12.95 -7.24
C GLY A 59 -13.94 -12.03 -7.66
N LEU A 60 -12.77 -12.17 -7.04
CA LEU A 60 -11.59 -11.37 -7.36
C LEU A 60 -10.99 -11.81 -8.70
N PRO A 61 -10.42 -10.87 -9.49
CA PRO A 61 -9.79 -11.18 -10.77
C PRO A 61 -8.53 -12.03 -10.62
N SER A 62 -7.86 -11.92 -9.46
CA SER A 62 -6.69 -12.72 -9.09
C SER A 62 -6.71 -12.99 -7.59
N TYR A 63 -6.07 -14.10 -7.19
CA TYR A 63 -5.93 -14.50 -5.80
C TYR A 63 -4.46 -14.62 -5.44
N LEU A 64 -4.10 -14.13 -4.26
CA LEU A 64 -2.75 -14.28 -3.72
C LEU A 64 -2.63 -15.63 -3.01
N ILE A 65 -1.43 -16.21 -3.05
CA ILE A 65 -1.10 -17.47 -2.38
C ILE A 65 0.29 -17.30 -1.76
N GLY A 66 0.42 -17.67 -0.49
CA GLY A 66 1.72 -17.70 0.19
C GLY A 66 1.78 -16.79 1.40
N SER A 67 2.96 -16.30 1.72
CA SER A 67 3.17 -15.41 2.86
C SER A 67 4.09 -14.27 2.48
N TYR A 68 3.76 -13.08 2.95
CA TYR A 68 4.51 -11.86 2.70
C TYR A 68 4.72 -11.13 4.01
N ASN A 69 5.96 -10.70 4.29
CA ASN A 69 6.26 -9.94 5.50
C ASN A 69 6.43 -8.46 5.15
N HIS A 70 5.42 -7.66 5.46
CA HIS A 70 5.43 -6.22 5.25
C HIS A 70 6.22 -5.54 6.39
N PRO A 71 7.15 -4.61 6.10
CA PRO A 71 7.98 -3.99 7.15
C PRO A 71 7.17 -3.26 8.23
N GLN A 72 6.03 -2.67 7.85
CA GLN A 72 5.15 -1.91 8.74
C GLN A 72 3.93 -2.69 9.25
N PHE A 73 3.38 -3.62 8.47
CA PHE A 73 2.11 -4.31 8.78
C PHE A 73 2.32 -5.76 9.23
N GLY A 74 3.56 -6.23 9.26
CA GLY A 74 3.91 -7.58 9.66
C GLY A 74 3.57 -8.62 8.59
N THR A 75 3.43 -9.87 9.03
CA THR A 75 3.26 -11.02 8.14
C THR A 75 1.81 -11.23 7.73
N VAL A 76 1.55 -11.13 6.43
CA VAL A 76 0.30 -11.53 5.79
C VAL A 76 0.44 -12.94 5.25
N LYS A 77 -0.57 -13.77 5.46
CA LYS A 77 -0.69 -15.10 4.84
C LYS A 77 -1.93 -15.09 3.96
N SER A 78 -1.78 -15.59 2.75
CA SER A 78 -2.85 -15.64 1.76
C SER A 78 -3.08 -17.05 1.26
N SER A 79 -4.36 -17.39 1.15
CA SER A 79 -4.88 -18.66 0.65
C SER A 79 -6.25 -18.39 0.04
N PHE A 80 -6.70 -19.27 -0.84
CA PHE A 80 -8.03 -19.18 -1.43
C PHE A 80 -8.78 -20.50 -1.25
N VAL A 81 -10.10 -20.41 -1.30
CA VAL A 81 -11.00 -21.58 -1.34
C VAL A 81 -11.66 -21.58 -2.71
N GLY A 82 -11.54 -22.70 -3.41
CA GLY A 82 -12.20 -22.94 -4.70
C GLY A 82 -13.09 -24.16 -4.65
N GLN A 83 -14.10 -24.18 -5.51
CA GLN A 83 -14.97 -25.33 -5.70
C GLN A 83 -14.86 -25.81 -7.16
N LEU A 84 -14.53 -27.09 -7.34
CA LEU A 84 -14.60 -27.75 -8.63
C LEU A 84 -16.01 -28.31 -8.80
N VAL A 85 -16.69 -27.90 -9.88
CA VAL A 85 -17.96 -28.47 -10.29
C VAL A 85 -17.81 -29.13 -11.65
N PRO A 86 -18.38 -30.31 -11.86
CA PRO A 86 -18.36 -30.94 -13.19
C PRO A 86 -19.18 -30.10 -14.16
N ALA A 87 -18.74 -30.04 -15.43
CA ALA A 87 -19.48 -29.36 -16.49
C ALA A 87 -20.86 -30.01 -16.72
N ASN A 88 -20.94 -31.33 -16.54
CA ASN A 88 -22.17 -32.12 -16.64
C ASN A 88 -22.29 -33.05 -15.43
N TYR A 89 -23.41 -32.97 -14.72
CA TYR A 89 -23.66 -33.81 -13.54
C TYR A 89 -24.05 -35.26 -13.89
N ASN A 90 -24.46 -35.53 -15.14
CA ASN A 90 -24.92 -36.85 -15.59
C ASN A 90 -23.90 -37.54 -16.51
N HIS A 91 -22.61 -37.49 -16.15
CA HIS A 91 -21.59 -38.23 -16.88
C HIS A 91 -21.51 -39.66 -16.33
N ASN A 92 -21.66 -40.66 -17.21
CA ASN A 92 -21.50 -42.06 -16.84
C ASN A 92 -20.02 -42.43 -16.90
N PHE A 93 -19.40 -42.60 -15.73
CA PHE A 93 -17.99 -43.00 -15.60
C PHE A 93 -17.77 -44.52 -15.71
N GLY A 94 -18.83 -45.31 -15.93
CA GLY A 94 -18.80 -46.78 -15.96
C GLY A 94 -18.92 -47.42 -14.57
N GLU A 95 -18.72 -48.73 -14.52
CA GLU A 95 -18.72 -49.49 -13.26
C GLU A 95 -17.41 -49.28 -12.49
N ASN A 96 -17.50 -49.18 -11.16
CA ASN A 96 -16.35 -49.05 -10.25
C ASN A 96 -15.40 -47.87 -10.55
N ALA A 97 -15.94 -46.72 -11.00
CA ALA A 97 -15.16 -45.52 -11.21
C ALA A 97 -14.51 -45.02 -9.90
N VAL A 98 -13.19 -44.81 -9.94
CA VAL A 98 -12.39 -44.29 -8.82
C VAL A 98 -11.64 -43.05 -9.29
N ILE A 99 -11.53 -42.05 -8.42
CA ILE A 99 -10.70 -40.86 -8.68
C ILE A 99 -9.24 -41.29 -8.61
N ASP A 100 -8.52 -41.13 -9.71
CA ASP A 100 -7.08 -41.42 -9.79
C ASP A 100 -6.24 -40.22 -9.34
N SER A 101 -6.39 -39.06 -9.98
CA SER A 101 -5.61 -37.87 -9.67
C SER A 101 -6.38 -36.55 -9.83
N VAL A 102 -5.92 -35.53 -9.10
CA VAL A 102 -6.38 -34.14 -9.21
C VAL A 102 -5.17 -33.27 -9.51
N ILE A 103 -5.19 -32.60 -10.66
CA ILE A 103 -4.09 -31.74 -11.11
C ILE A 103 -4.54 -30.28 -10.99
N LEU A 104 -3.81 -29.49 -10.21
CA LEU A 104 -3.99 -28.04 -10.13
C LEU A 104 -2.96 -27.34 -11.02
N ARG A 105 -3.44 -26.61 -12.04
CA ARG A 105 -2.60 -25.75 -12.89
C ARG A 105 -2.81 -24.30 -12.49
N ILE A 106 -1.75 -23.63 -12.07
CA ILE A 106 -1.79 -22.21 -11.67
C ILE A 106 -1.17 -21.40 -12.83
N PRO A 107 -1.96 -20.64 -13.60
CA PRO A 107 -1.41 -19.74 -14.59
C PRO A 107 -0.76 -18.54 -13.89
N LEU A 108 0.37 -18.08 -14.42
CA LEU A 108 1.07 -16.88 -13.96
C LEU A 108 1.02 -15.82 -15.06
N TYR A 109 0.99 -14.55 -14.66
CA TYR A 109 1.12 -13.45 -15.62
C TYR A 109 2.57 -13.27 -16.04
N SER A 110 2.76 -12.82 -17.27
CA SER A 110 4.07 -12.52 -17.86
C SER A 110 4.08 -11.13 -18.49
N ARG A 111 5.24 -10.48 -18.48
CA ARG A 111 5.46 -9.15 -19.05
C ARG A 111 6.63 -9.20 -20.04
N GLY A 112 6.51 -8.50 -21.16
CA GLY A 112 7.61 -8.34 -22.11
C GLY A 112 8.64 -7.34 -21.58
N VAL A 113 9.92 -7.71 -21.62
CA VAL A 113 11.02 -6.89 -21.11
C VAL A 113 11.90 -6.31 -22.20
N GLU A 114 12.09 -7.03 -23.29
CA GLU A 114 13.00 -6.67 -24.36
C GLU A 114 12.50 -7.22 -25.68
N THR A 115 12.75 -6.48 -26.76
CA THR A 115 12.52 -6.93 -28.13
C THR A 115 13.88 -7.03 -28.82
N SER A 116 14.22 -8.21 -29.32
CA SER A 116 15.42 -8.47 -30.12
C SER A 116 15.38 -7.69 -31.44
N ASP A 117 16.55 -7.49 -32.05
CA ASP A 117 16.68 -6.92 -33.40
C ASP A 117 15.95 -7.76 -34.46
N ASP A 118 15.77 -9.06 -34.21
CA ASP A 118 15.00 -9.99 -35.06
C ASP A 118 13.48 -9.90 -34.83
N GLY A 119 13.01 -9.06 -33.89
CA GLY A 119 11.60 -8.85 -33.58
C GLY A 119 11.00 -9.77 -32.51
N ASP A 120 11.80 -10.68 -31.94
CA ASP A 120 11.38 -11.57 -30.86
C ASP A 120 11.27 -10.85 -29.51
N ILE A 121 10.22 -11.15 -28.72
CA ILE A 121 10.01 -10.55 -27.40
C ILE A 121 10.45 -11.51 -26.29
N THR A 122 11.34 -11.05 -25.41
CA THR A 122 11.70 -11.75 -24.18
C THR A 122 10.68 -11.44 -23.09
N TYR A 123 10.19 -12.48 -22.41
CA TYR A 123 9.19 -12.36 -21.34
C TYR A 123 9.77 -12.72 -19.98
N GLU A 124 9.33 -12.00 -18.95
CA GLU A 124 9.55 -12.34 -17.53
C GLU A 124 8.22 -12.64 -16.84
N ILE A 125 8.28 -13.32 -15.70
CA ILE A 125 7.12 -13.57 -14.84
C ILE A 125 6.85 -12.32 -13.99
N ASP A 126 5.60 -11.84 -13.99
CA ASP A 126 5.21 -10.57 -13.35
C ASP A 126 4.50 -10.79 -11.98
N SER A 127 4.15 -12.04 -11.63
CA SER A 127 3.29 -12.34 -10.47
C SER A 127 3.91 -13.29 -9.43
N VAL A 128 5.24 -13.35 -9.38
CA VAL A 128 5.96 -14.12 -8.36
C VAL A 128 6.87 -13.17 -7.61
N TYR A 129 6.72 -13.14 -6.28
CA TYR A 129 7.49 -12.26 -5.41
C TYR A 129 8.33 -13.09 -4.46
N GLY A 130 9.63 -12.80 -4.44
CA GLY A 130 10.61 -13.47 -3.60
C GLY A 130 11.22 -14.71 -4.27
N GLU A 131 12.43 -15.04 -3.83
CA GLU A 131 13.27 -16.10 -4.40
C GLU A 131 13.30 -17.38 -3.54
N THR A 132 12.68 -17.34 -2.36
CA THR A 132 12.72 -18.47 -1.42
C THR A 132 11.67 -19.51 -1.76
N PRO A 133 12.00 -20.82 -1.71
CA PRO A 133 11.02 -21.88 -1.93
C PRO A 133 9.83 -21.78 -0.99
N ILE A 134 8.62 -21.94 -1.54
CA ILE A 134 7.37 -21.95 -0.77
C ILE A 134 6.75 -23.34 -0.74
N LYS A 135 6.15 -23.71 0.39
CA LYS A 135 5.34 -24.93 0.51
C LYS A 135 3.88 -24.59 0.26
N ILE A 136 3.35 -25.08 -0.85
CA ILE A 136 1.90 -25.05 -1.12
C ILE A 136 1.29 -26.35 -0.61
N SER A 137 0.13 -26.27 0.04
CA SER A 137 -0.60 -27.43 0.53
C SER A 137 -2.07 -27.29 0.17
N VAL A 138 -2.66 -28.37 -0.33
CA VAL A 138 -4.05 -28.42 -0.76
C VAL A 138 -4.82 -29.33 0.19
N TYR A 139 -5.95 -28.86 0.67
CA TYR A 139 -6.79 -29.57 1.62
C TYR A 139 -8.23 -29.65 1.10
N ARG A 140 -8.89 -30.77 1.39
CA ARG A 140 -10.31 -30.92 1.10
C ARG A 140 -11.12 -30.06 2.07
N ASN A 141 -11.98 -29.20 1.52
CA ASN A 141 -13.01 -28.50 2.28
C ASN A 141 -14.37 -29.18 2.03
N ASN A 142 -15.10 -29.50 3.10
CA ASN A 142 -16.44 -30.11 3.01
C ASN A 142 -17.56 -29.06 2.94
N PHE A 143 -17.21 -27.80 2.74
CA PHE A 143 -18.15 -26.70 2.56
C PHE A 143 -18.50 -26.50 1.09
N PHE A 144 -19.79 -26.40 0.79
CA PHE A 144 -20.31 -26.12 -0.55
C PHE A 144 -20.49 -24.60 -0.76
N LEU A 145 -19.81 -24.04 -1.76
CA LEU A 145 -19.94 -22.63 -2.13
C LEU A 145 -21.26 -22.41 -2.86
N ARG A 146 -22.18 -21.71 -2.20
CA ARG A 146 -23.46 -21.24 -2.74
C ARG A 146 -23.25 -20.15 -3.79
N THR A 147 -24.13 -20.15 -4.79
CA THR A 147 -24.22 -19.11 -5.83
C THR A 147 -25.18 -17.98 -5.45
N PHE A 148 -26.10 -18.20 -4.50
CA PHE A 148 -27.09 -17.22 -4.04
C PHE A 148 -27.17 -17.17 -2.51
N ASP A 149 -27.57 -16.02 -1.98
CA ASP A 149 -27.81 -15.81 -0.55
C ASP A 149 -29.28 -16.10 -0.19
N PRO A 150 -29.58 -17.13 0.62
CA PRO A 150 -30.96 -17.47 0.99
C PRO A 150 -31.59 -16.51 2.01
N TYR A 151 -30.80 -15.62 2.63
CA TYR A 151 -31.27 -14.65 3.62
C TYR A 151 -31.41 -13.23 3.05
N SER A 152 -31.10 -13.05 1.77
CA SER A 152 -31.19 -11.79 1.05
C SER A 152 -32.40 -11.77 0.11
N GLU A 153 -32.62 -10.61 -0.52
CA GLU A 153 -33.55 -10.47 -1.64
C GLU A 153 -33.24 -11.46 -2.79
N PHE A 154 -34.27 -11.78 -3.57
CA PHE A 154 -34.14 -12.71 -4.69
C PHE A 154 -33.12 -12.22 -5.72
N GLY A 155 -32.24 -13.12 -6.17
CA GLY A 155 -31.24 -12.83 -7.20
C GLY A 155 -29.91 -12.27 -6.67
N ILE A 156 -29.75 -12.14 -5.35
CA ILE A 156 -28.47 -11.70 -4.77
C ILE A 156 -27.50 -12.88 -4.63
N SER A 157 -26.30 -12.70 -5.16
CA SER A 157 -25.21 -13.67 -5.06
C SER A 157 -24.65 -13.76 -3.65
N GLN A 158 -24.24 -14.96 -3.23
CA GLN A 158 -23.60 -15.17 -1.94
C GLN A 158 -22.29 -14.38 -1.83
N LYS A 159 -22.14 -13.62 -0.73
CA LYS A 159 -20.89 -12.94 -0.35
C LYS A 159 -20.06 -13.85 0.55
N TYR A 160 -18.74 -13.77 0.43
CA TYR A 160 -17.79 -14.45 1.31
C TYR A 160 -16.74 -13.46 1.78
N PHE A 161 -16.34 -13.55 3.04
CA PHE A 161 -15.44 -12.59 3.67
C PHE A 161 -14.11 -13.23 4.08
N THR A 162 -13.10 -12.39 4.33
CA THR A 162 -11.71 -12.80 4.65
C THR A 162 -11.57 -13.66 5.91
N ASP A 163 -12.55 -13.63 6.80
CA ASP A 163 -12.60 -14.44 8.03
C ASP A 163 -13.36 -15.76 7.86
N GLY A 164 -13.85 -16.04 6.64
CA GLY A 164 -14.65 -17.23 6.34
C GLY A 164 -16.14 -17.07 6.66
N SER A 165 -16.59 -15.90 7.10
CA SER A 165 -18.01 -15.62 7.32
C SER A 165 -18.75 -15.39 6.00
N LEU A 166 -20.08 -15.46 6.07
CA LEU A 166 -21.00 -15.24 4.95
C LEU A 166 -21.69 -13.86 5.02
N SER A 167 -21.41 -13.10 6.08
CA SER A 167 -22.00 -11.79 6.37
C SER A 167 -20.95 -10.88 7.00
N SER A 168 -21.05 -9.57 6.77
CA SER A 168 -20.15 -8.58 7.37
C SER A 168 -20.44 -8.28 8.86
N SER A 169 -21.18 -9.17 9.53
CA SER A 169 -21.76 -8.97 10.88
C SER A 169 -21.20 -10.00 11.85
#